data_AF-A0A6V7JSR8-F1
#
_entry.id   AF-A0A6V7JSR8-F1
#
_cell.length_a   1.000
_cell.length_b   1.000
_cell.length_c   1.000
_cell.angle_alpha   90.00
_cell.angle_beta   90.00
_cell.angle_gamma   90.00
#
_symmetry.space_group_name_H-M   'P 1'
#
loop_
_entity.id
_entity.type
_entity.pdbx_description
1 polymer ?
#
loop_
_entity_poly.entity_id
_entity_poly.type
_entity_poly.pdbx_seq_one_letter_code
_entity_poly.pdbx_strand_id
1 'polypeptide(L)'
;ELTLFGLFIIGLGSGGIKPCVPAMGADQFVLPQQEKSLSSFSSIFFFTMYCGALISVFLVPELRTEIGCFGEQECYSLAFLVPAILMVSAT
;
A
#
# COMPACT_ATOMS: atom_id res chain seq x y z
N GLU A 1 5.50 22.83 -8.58
CA GLU A 1 6.88 22.42 -8.25
C GLU A 1 6.98 21.31 -7.19
N LEU A 2 6.85 21.59 -5.88
CA LEU A 2 7.19 20.61 -4.82
C LEU A 2 6.34 19.32 -4.84
N THR A 3 5.05 19.41 -5.18
CA THR A 3 4.12 18.26 -5.22
C THR A 3 4.48 17.23 -6.29
N LEU A 4 4.95 17.67 -7.46
CA LEU A 4 5.38 16.76 -8.54
C LEU A 4 6.63 15.98 -8.14
N PHE A 5 7.56 16.65 -7.47
CA PHE A 5 8.75 16.00 -6.92
C PHE A 5 8.39 14.98 -5.84
N GLY A 6 7.46 15.33 -4.93
CA GLY A 6 6.94 14.38 -3.94
C GLY A 6 6.26 13.17 -4.58
N LEU A 7 5.42 13.39 -5.58
CA LEU A 7 4.74 12.31 -6.31
C LEU A 7 5.72 11.40 -7.05
N PHE A 8 6.80 11.97 -7.59
CA PHE A 8 7.89 11.22 -8.23
C PHE A 8 8.60 10.29 -7.25
N ILE A 9 8.94 10.78 -6.05
CA ILE A 9 9.57 9.95 -5.00
C ILE A 9 8.62 8.82 -4.57
N ILE A 10 7.34 9.11 -4.35
CA ILE A 10 6.34 8.10 -3.98
C ILE A 10 6.21 7.04 -5.10
N GLY A 11 6.17 7.50 -6.36
CA GLY A 11 6.10 6.62 -7.52
C GLY A 11 7.30 5.69 -7.63
N LEU A 12 8.52 6.22 -7.45
CA LEU A 12 9.75 5.43 -7.44
C LEU A 12 9.76 4.39 -6.30
N GLY A 13 9.43 4.80 -5.07
CA GLY A 13 9.41 3.89 -3.92
C GLY A 13 8.38 2.77 -4.08
N SER A 14 7.16 3.14 -4.45
CA SER A 14 6.06 2.18 -4.69
C SER A 14 6.37 1.22 -5.84
N GLY A 15 6.97 1.74 -6.93
CA GLY A 15 7.39 0.94 -8.07
C GLY A 15 8.51 -0.06 -7.77
N GLY A 16 9.41 0.28 -6.84
CA GLY A 16 10.47 -0.63 -6.40
C GLY A 16 9.97 -1.71 -5.43
N ILE A 17 9.14 -1.36 -4.45
CA ILE A 17 8.72 -2.29 -3.39
C ILE A 17 7.70 -3.32 -3.90
N LYS A 18 6.69 -2.88 -4.65
CA LYS A 18 5.55 -3.73 -5.06
C LYS A 18 5.93 -5.02 -5.80
N PRO A 19 6.86 -5.04 -6.79
CA PRO A 19 7.24 -6.28 -7.46
C PRO A 19 8.15 -7.18 -6.61
N CYS A 20 8.91 -6.62 -5.66
CA CYS A 20 9.88 -7.38 -4.87
C CYS A 20 9.22 -8.22 -3.78
N VAL A 21 8.20 -7.71 -3.09
CA VAL A 21 7.55 -8.40 -1.96
C VAL A 21 6.97 -9.79 -2.33
N PRO A 22 6.11 -9.93 -3.36
CA PRO A 22 5.56 -11.25 -3.71
C PRO A 22 6.62 -12.20 -4.27
N ALA A 23 7.63 -11.68 -4.97
CA ALA A 23 8.74 -12.48 -5.47
C ALA A 23 9.57 -13.06 -4.32
N MET A 24 9.94 -12.24 -3.33
CA MET A 24 10.64 -12.71 -2.13
C MET A 24 9.81 -13.70 -1.31
N GLY A 25 8.50 -13.49 -1.20
CA GLY A 25 7.60 -14.44 -0.54
C GLY A 25 7.51 -15.77 -1.28
N ALA A 26 7.48 -15.75 -2.61
CA ALA A 26 7.48 -16.95 -3.45
C ALA A 26 8.80 -17.73 -3.37
N ASP A 27 9.93 -17.03 -3.23
CA ASP A 27 11.27 -17.63 -3.18
C ASP A 27 11.51 -18.49 -1.91
N GLN A 28 10.65 -18.35 -0.89
CA GLN A 28 10.72 -19.17 0.33
C GLN A 28 10.26 -20.62 0.14
N PHE A 29 9.61 -20.95 -0.99
CA PHE A 29 9.04 -22.28 -1.24
C PHE A 29 9.96 -23.14 -2.12
N VAL A 30 10.21 -24.38 -1.70
CA VAL A 30 11.04 -25.33 -2.44
C VAL A 30 10.17 -26.16 -3.40
N LEU A 31 10.44 -26.01 -4.70
CA LEU A 31 9.75 -26.73 -5.78
C LEU A 31 10.47 -28.07 -6.09
N PRO A 32 9.73 -29.15 -6.44
CA PRO A 32 8.28 -29.22 -6.66
C PRO A 32 7.45 -29.55 -5.40
N GLN A 33 8.09 -29.86 -4.27
CA GLN A 33 7.41 -30.42 -3.10
C GLN A 33 6.37 -29.48 -2.46
N GLN A 34 6.55 -28.16 -2.60
CA GLN A 34 5.68 -27.13 -1.99
C GLN A 34 4.84 -26.32 -3.01
N GLU A 35 4.63 -26.85 -4.23
CA GLU A 35 3.89 -26.14 -5.29
C GLU A 35 2.46 -25.76 -4.89
N LYS A 36 1.74 -26.65 -4.18
CA LYS A 36 0.39 -26.35 -3.66
C LYS A 36 0.40 -25.23 -2.62
N SER A 37 1.42 -25.19 -1.75
CA SER A 37 1.59 -24.15 -0.74
C SER A 37 1.90 -22.81 -1.36
N LEU A 38 2.75 -22.78 -2.40
CA LEU A 38 3.05 -21.59 -3.19
C LEU A 38 1.79 -21.00 -3.85
N SER A 39 0.96 -21.85 -4.46
CA SER A 39 -0.31 -21.43 -5.09
C SER A 39 -1.30 -20.87 -4.07
N SER A 40 -1.41 -21.51 -2.90
CA SER A 40 -2.24 -21.02 -1.81
C SER A 40 -1.74 -19.69 -1.23
N PHE A 41 -0.42 -19.53 -1.07
CA PHE A 41 0.19 -18.27 -0.66
C PHE A 41 -0.13 -17.14 -1.65
N SER A 42 0.08 -17.38 -2.95
CA SER A 42 -0.20 -16.39 -4.00
C SER A 42 -1.67 -15.94 -3.98
N SER A 43 -2.60 -16.89 -3.87
CA SER A 43 -4.03 -16.60 -3.82
C SER A 43 -4.43 -15.75 -2.61
N ILE A 44 -3.94 -16.10 -1.42
CA ILE A 44 -4.24 -15.36 -0.18
C ILE A 44 -3.59 -13.97 -0.21
N PHE A 45 -2.33 -13.88 -0.65
CA PHE A 45 -1.61 -12.61 -0.73
C PHE A 45 -2.32 -11.60 -1.62
N PHE A 46 -2.69 -12.00 -2.84
CA PHE A 46 -3.41 -11.11 -3.76
C PHE A 46 -4.82 -10.78 -3.26
N PHE A 47 -5.52 -11.74 -2.66
CA PHE A 47 -6.83 -11.48 -2.05
C PHE A 47 -6.74 -10.39 -0.97
N THR A 48 -5.79 -10.49 -0.04
CA THR A 48 -5.60 -9.50 1.02
C THR A 48 -5.22 -8.13 0.44
N MET A 49 -4.39 -8.07 -0.61
CA MET A 49 -4.07 -6.80 -1.27
C MET A 49 -5.30 -6.12 -1.88
N TYR A 50 -6.16 -6.87 -2.56
CA TYR A 50 -7.39 -6.32 -3.13
C TYR A 50 -8.38 -5.88 -2.04
N CYS A 51 -8.51 -6.64 -0.95
CA CYS A 51 -9.33 -6.23 0.19
C CYS A 51 -8.80 -4.93 0.83
N GLY A 52 -7.48 -4.82 1.03
CA GLY A 52 -6.87 -3.59 1.57
C GLY A 52 -7.06 -2.38 0.64
N ALA A 53 -6.94 -2.58 -0.67
CA ALA A 53 -7.21 -1.54 -1.65
C ALA A 53 -8.69 -1.10 -1.62
N LEU A 54 -9.61 -2.04 -1.53
CA LEU A 54 -11.04 -1.76 -1.42
C LEU A 54 -11.36 -0.95 -0.17
N ILE A 55 -10.83 -1.34 0.99
CA ILE A 55 -10.96 -0.59 2.24
C ILE A 55 -10.39 0.83 2.10
N SER A 56 -9.23 0.97 1.46
CA SER A 56 -8.57 2.26 1.25
C SER A 56 -9.41 3.21 0.39
N VAL A 57 -10.11 2.70 -0.62
CA VAL A 57 -11.00 3.50 -1.47
C VAL A 57 -12.16 4.10 -0.68
N PHE A 58 -12.63 3.44 0.39
CA PHE A 58 -13.69 3.99 1.26
C PHE A 58 -13.15 4.89 2.37
N LEU A 59 -12.04 4.52 3.01
CA LEU A 59 -11.49 5.27 4.15
C LEU A 59 -10.80 6.58 3.76
N VAL A 60 -10.03 6.60 2.67
CA VAL A 60 -9.26 7.78 2.25
C VAL A 60 -10.14 9.00 1.94
N PRO A 61 -11.28 8.90 1.23
CA PRO A 61 -12.15 10.05 1.01
C PRO A 61 -12.77 10.55 2.32
N GLU A 62 -13.22 9.65 3.19
CA GLU A 62 -13.81 10.01 4.49
C GLU A 62 -12.82 10.81 5.35
N LEU A 63 -11.57 10.34 5.44
CA LEU A 63 -10.48 11.03 6.15
C LEU A 63 -10.17 12.41 5.55
N ARG A 64 -10.42 12.61 4.26
CA ARG A 64 -10.13 13.87 3.56
C ARG A 64 -11.24 14.91 3.73
N THR A 65 -12.51 14.49 3.76
CA THR A 65 -13.67 15.39 3.71
C THR A 65 -14.31 15.65 5.08
N GLU A 66 -14.30 14.68 5.99
CA GLU A 66 -14.96 14.83 7.30
C GLU A 66 -14.09 15.56 8.34
N ILE A 67 -12.76 15.55 8.15
CA ILE A 67 -11.80 16.15 9.07
C ILE A 67 -11.19 17.39 8.43
N GLY A 68 -11.69 18.56 8.83
CA GLY A 68 -11.10 19.84 8.46
C GLY A 68 -9.75 20.06 9.13
N CYS A 69 -8.75 20.53 8.38
CA CYS A 69 -7.42 20.89 8.89
C CYS A 69 -7.08 22.33 8.50
N PHE A 70 -6.31 23.02 9.35
CA PHE A 70 -5.81 24.38 9.08
C PHE A 70 -6.89 25.43 8.71
N GLY A 71 -8.13 25.22 9.17
CA GLY A 71 -9.26 26.12 8.89
C GLY A 71 -9.93 25.89 7.53
N GLU A 72 -9.49 24.90 6.76
CA GLU A 72 -10.14 24.46 5.51
C GLU A 72 -10.96 23.19 5.75
N GLN A 73 -12.02 22.99 4.96
CA GLN A 73 -12.93 21.84 5.09
C GLN A 73 -12.30 20.52 4.60
N GLU A 74 -11.19 20.56 3.86
CA GLU A 74 -10.55 19.37 3.33
C GLU A 74 -9.07 19.25 3.74
N CYS A 75 -8.68 18.05 4.16
CA CYS A 75 -7.34 17.78 4.69
C CYS A 75 -6.56 16.78 3.83
N TYR A 76 -5.88 17.27 2.80
CA TYR A 76 -5.00 16.44 1.96
C TYR A 76 -3.79 15.90 2.73
N SER A 77 -3.23 16.69 3.65
CA SER A 77 -2.06 16.27 4.42
C SER A 77 -2.33 15.02 5.25
N LEU A 78 -3.53 14.89 5.83
CA LEU A 78 -3.90 13.71 6.61
C LEU A 78 -4.02 12.45 5.73
N ALA A 79 -4.63 12.60 4.55
CA ALA A 79 -4.79 11.50 3.59
C ALA A 79 -3.45 10.92 3.10
N PHE A 80 -2.41 11.75 2.96
CA PHE A 80 -1.05 11.30 2.59
C PHE A 80 -0.19 10.89 3.79
N LEU A 81 -0.41 11.50 4.96
CA LEU A 81 0.38 11.23 6.17
C LEU A 81 0.04 9.88 6.81
N VAL A 82 -1.24 9.48 6.82
CA VAL A 82 -1.67 8.20 7.39
C VAL A 82 -0.96 7.01 6.72
N PRO A 83 -0.99 6.87 5.37
CA PRO A 83 -0.22 5.82 4.69
C PRO A 83 1.29 5.91 4.93
N ALA A 84 1.85 7.13 5.01
CA ALA A 84 3.28 7.31 5.26
C ALA A 84 3.71 6.77 6.63
N ILE A 85 2.94 7.07 7.69
CA ILE A 85 3.18 6.54 9.04
C ILE A 85 3.05 5.02 9.04
N LEU A 86 2.01 4.48 8.40
CA LEU A 86 1.82 3.03 8.31
C LEU A 86 2.99 2.33 7.62
N MET A 87 3.50 2.88 6.52
CA MET A 87 4.69 2.33 5.83
C MET A 87 5.93 2.37 6.71
N VAL A 88 6.17 3.46 7.44
CA VAL A 88 7.31 3.57 8.38
C VAL A 88 7.19 2.55 9.51
N SER A 89 5.98 2.34 10.04
CA SER A 89 5.75 1.37 11.12
C SER A 89 5.81 -0.10 10.68
N ALA A 90 5.57 -0.36 9.39
CA ALA A 90 5.57 -1.70 8.81
C ALA A 90 6.95 -2.14 8.26
N THR A 91 7.93 -1.24 8.28
CA THR A 91 9.34 -1.51 7.97
C THR A 91 10.05 -2.00 9.22
#